data_AF-A0A7Z6XZ09-F1
#
_entry.id   AF-A0A7Z6XZ09-F1
#
_cell.length_a   1.000
_cell.length_b   1.000
_cell.length_c   1.000
_cell.angle_alpha   90.00
_cell.angle_beta   90.00
_cell.angle_gamma   90.00
#
_symmetry.space_group_name_H-M   'P 1'
#
loop_
_entity.id
_entity.type
_entity.pdbx_description
1 polymer ?
#
loop_
_entity_poly.entity_id
_entity_poly.type
_entity_poly.pdbx_seq_one_letter_code
_entity_poly.pdbx_strand_id
1 'polypeptide(L)'
;MSGTQHIRVSDGLLAHAGQEIHLKAGNKLIIEAGLEITFKAGGSFIKIDAGGVTVNGSQVKLNSGGSPGKGSEAAPILPDLAVKPDGGDSGEMLVPAQTQAIKRTPFCEECAPAAEQANK
;
A
#
# COMPACT_ATOMS: atom_id res chain seq x y z
N MET A 1 8.34 -11.33 16.92
CA MET A 1 7.03 -10.65 16.75
C MET A 1 6.10 -11.62 16.04
N SER A 2 4.93 -11.90 16.61
CA SER A 2 3.86 -12.65 15.93
C SER A 2 2.73 -11.67 15.69
N GLY A 3 2.22 -11.60 14.47
CA GLY A 3 1.15 -10.69 14.09
C GLY A 3 0.61 -11.04 12.72
N THR A 4 -0.69 -10.81 12.53
CA THR A 4 -1.36 -11.03 11.25
C THR A 4 -1.49 -9.69 10.54
N GLN A 5 -1.04 -9.64 9.28
CA GLN A 5 -1.22 -8.48 8.41
C GLN A 5 -2.29 -8.79 7.36
N HIS A 6 -3.29 -7.92 7.27
CA HIS A 6 -4.31 -7.98 6.22
C HIS A 6 -4.16 -6.76 5.31
N ILE A 7 -4.08 -6.99 4.00
CA ILE A 7 -4.10 -5.95 2.99
C ILE A 7 -5.38 -6.14 2.18
N ARG A 8 -6.26 -5.13 2.17
CA ARG A 8 -7.49 -5.10 1.37
C ARG A 8 -7.45 -3.89 0.46
N VAL A 9 -7.70 -4.10 -0.82
CA VAL A 9 -7.71 -3.04 -1.84
C VAL A 9 -8.97 -3.23 -2.69
N SER A 10 -9.66 -2.14 -3.01
CA SER A 10 -10.97 -2.22 -3.68
C SER A 10 -10.88 -2.33 -5.20
N ASP A 11 -9.86 -1.73 -5.81
CA ASP A 11 -9.73 -1.65 -7.27
C ASP A 11 -8.52 -2.47 -7.75
N GLY A 12 -7.29 -2.07 -7.38
CA GLY A 12 -6.09 -2.81 -7.74
C GLY A 12 -4.91 -2.57 -6.80
N LEU A 13 -4.13 -3.62 -6.56
CA LEU A 13 -2.83 -3.54 -5.87
C LEU A 13 -1.71 -3.57 -6.92
N LEU A 14 -1.16 -2.40 -7.26
CA LEU A 14 -0.05 -2.27 -8.20
C LEU A 14 1.25 -2.08 -7.40
N ALA A 15 2.24 -2.93 -7.65
CA ALA A 15 3.56 -2.84 -7.05
C ALA A 15 4.63 -2.81 -8.13
N HIS A 16 5.47 -1.79 -8.10
CA HIS A 16 6.63 -1.65 -8.98
C HIS A 16 7.87 -1.43 -8.12
N ALA A 17 8.90 -2.25 -8.34
CA ALA A 17 10.19 -2.11 -7.68
C ALA A 17 11.28 -1.92 -8.73
N GLY A 18 12.22 -1.00 -8.48
CA GLY A 18 13.33 -0.74 -9.40
C GLY A 18 14.36 -1.87 -9.46
N GLN A 19 14.42 -2.73 -8.44
CA GLN A 19 15.39 -3.82 -8.35
C GLN A 19 14.71 -5.16 -8.09
N GLU A 20 13.94 -5.28 -6.99
CA GLU A 20 13.45 -6.58 -6.54
C GLU A 20 12.16 -6.47 -5.74
N ILE A 21 11.25 -7.43 -5.92
CA ILE A 21 10.16 -7.75 -4.98
C ILE A 21 10.41 -9.17 -4.48
N HIS A 22 10.71 -9.35 -3.19
CA HIS A 22 10.95 -10.66 -2.58
C HIS A 22 9.78 -11.06 -1.67
N LEU A 23 9.09 -12.15 -2.02
CA LEU A 23 8.05 -12.76 -1.20
C LEU A 23 8.56 -14.08 -0.63
N LYS A 24 8.89 -14.11 0.66
CA LYS A 24 9.34 -15.29 1.39
C LYS A 24 8.33 -15.67 2.46
N ALA A 25 7.85 -16.91 2.41
CA ALA A 25 7.00 -17.47 3.46
C ALA A 25 7.75 -18.60 4.18
N GLY A 26 7.68 -18.63 5.51
CA GLY A 26 8.34 -19.66 6.31
C GLY A 26 7.77 -21.06 6.08
N ASN A 27 6.43 -21.17 5.98
CA ASN A 27 5.75 -22.46 5.86
C ASN A 27 4.97 -22.60 4.54
N LYS A 28 4.15 -21.62 4.18
CA LYS A 28 3.24 -21.71 3.03
C LYS A 28 3.01 -20.34 2.40
N LEU A 29 3.05 -20.30 1.07
CA LEU A 29 2.59 -19.19 0.24
C LEU A 29 1.42 -19.68 -0.61
N ILE A 30 0.29 -18.99 -0.57
CA ILE A 30 -0.89 -19.26 -1.40
C ILE A 30 -1.17 -18.00 -2.22
N ILE A 31 -1.31 -18.18 -3.53
CA ILE A 31 -1.68 -17.12 -4.49
C ILE A 31 -2.90 -17.63 -5.24
N GLU A 32 -4.02 -16.93 -5.10
CA GLU A 32 -5.29 -17.28 -5.73
C GLU A 32 -5.77 -16.11 -6.58
N ALA A 33 -6.28 -16.42 -7.78
CA ALA A 33 -6.94 -15.47 -8.65
C ALA A 33 -8.18 -16.13 -9.26
N GLY A 34 -9.21 -15.34 -9.55
CA GLY A 34 -10.47 -15.86 -10.09
C GLY A 34 -10.41 -16.24 -11.57
N LEU A 35 -9.70 -15.44 -12.39
CA LEU A 35 -9.71 -15.58 -13.86
C LEU A 35 -8.37 -16.00 -14.43
N GLU A 36 -7.28 -15.34 -14.01
CA GLU A 36 -5.96 -15.59 -14.57
C GLU A 36 -4.85 -15.31 -13.56
N ILE A 37 -3.80 -16.14 -13.58
CA ILE A 37 -2.49 -15.86 -12.98
C ILE A 37 -1.44 -15.91 -14.09
N THR A 38 -0.62 -14.87 -14.21
CA THR A 38 0.44 -14.79 -15.22
C THR A 38 1.77 -14.40 -14.59
N PHE A 39 2.82 -15.18 -14.85
CA PHE A 39 4.21 -14.89 -14.51
C PHE A 39 5.01 -14.68 -15.80
N LYS A 40 5.71 -13.55 -15.96
CA LYS A 40 6.49 -13.24 -17.17
C LYS A 40 7.90 -12.82 -16.81
N ALA A 41 8.90 -13.36 -17.51
CA ALA A 41 10.31 -13.01 -17.34
C ALA A 41 11.10 -13.28 -18.64
N GLY A 42 11.93 -12.33 -19.06
CA GLY A 42 12.86 -12.51 -20.19
C GLY A 42 12.22 -12.98 -21.50
N GLY A 43 10.96 -12.61 -21.77
CA GLY A 43 10.20 -13.05 -22.94
C GLY A 43 9.45 -14.38 -22.77
N SER A 44 9.76 -15.16 -21.72
CA SER A 44 9.04 -16.37 -21.33
C SER A 44 7.88 -16.05 -20.39
N PHE A 45 6.86 -16.92 -20.34
CA PHE A 45 5.76 -16.79 -19.39
C PHE A 45 5.14 -18.13 -18.97
N ILE A 46 4.47 -18.11 -17.82
CA ILE A 46 3.55 -19.13 -17.34
C ILE A 46 2.21 -18.45 -17.12
N LYS A 47 1.13 -19.04 -17.63
CA LYS A 47 -0.23 -18.51 -17.53
C LYS A 47 -1.19 -19.60 -17.10
N ILE A 48 -2.05 -19.29 -16.13
CA ILE A 48 -3.08 -20.18 -15.60
C ILE A 48 -4.41 -19.48 -15.78
N ASP A 49 -5.32 -20.08 -16.55
CA ASP A 49 -6.65 -19.55 -16.83
C ASP A 49 -7.68 -20.67 -16.97
N ALA A 50 -8.90 -20.36 -17.44
CA ALA A 50 -9.96 -21.33 -17.65
C ALA A 50 -9.62 -22.45 -18.67
N GLY A 51 -8.64 -22.23 -19.56
CA GLY A 51 -8.11 -23.22 -20.49
C GLY A 51 -7.02 -24.12 -19.91
N GLY A 52 -6.57 -23.85 -18.69
CA GLY A 52 -5.56 -24.65 -17.97
C GLY A 52 -4.24 -23.92 -17.80
N VAL A 53 -3.13 -24.67 -17.86
CA VAL A 53 -1.77 -24.14 -17.65
C VAL A 53 -1.01 -24.05 -18.97
N THR A 54 -0.62 -22.84 -19.34
CA THR A 54 0.24 -22.56 -20.49
C THR A 54 1.66 -22.23 -20.01
N VAL A 55 2.66 -22.89 -20.57
CA VAL A 55 4.08 -22.61 -20.32
C VAL A 55 4.75 -22.31 -21.66
N ASN A 56 5.37 -21.13 -21.80
CA ASN A 56 5.98 -20.70 -23.04
C ASN A 56 7.35 -20.04 -22.80
N GLY A 57 8.35 -20.40 -23.62
CA GLY A 57 9.70 -19.85 -23.59
C GLY A 57 10.59 -20.53 -24.62
N SER A 58 11.76 -19.95 -24.93
CA SER A 58 12.72 -20.52 -25.89
C SER A 58 13.25 -21.89 -25.48
N GLN A 59 13.36 -22.13 -24.17
CA GLN A 59 13.70 -23.42 -23.59
C GLN A 59 12.93 -23.61 -22.28
N VAL A 60 12.28 -24.76 -22.14
CA VAL A 60 11.57 -25.18 -20.92
C VAL A 60 12.30 -26.38 -20.33
N LYS A 61 12.84 -26.23 -19.12
CA LYS A 61 13.57 -27.30 -18.40
C LYS A 61 12.67 -27.91 -17.34
N LEU A 62 12.35 -29.19 -17.48
CA LEU A 62 11.56 -29.94 -16.50
C LEU A 62 12.47 -31.00 -15.86
N ASN A 63 12.62 -30.93 -14.53
CA ASN A 63 13.49 -31.82 -13.75
C ASN A 63 14.95 -31.89 -14.25
N SER A 64 15.46 -30.81 -14.85
CA SER A 64 16.78 -30.77 -15.52
C SER A 64 17.88 -30.11 -14.68
N GLY A 65 17.72 -30.05 -13.35
CA GLY A 65 18.65 -29.38 -12.43
C GLY A 65 18.57 -27.84 -12.44
N GLY A 66 19.53 -27.18 -11.78
CA GLY A 66 19.63 -25.72 -11.67
C GLY A 66 19.79 -25.22 -10.23
N SER A 67 19.94 -23.90 -10.08
CA SER A 67 19.97 -23.21 -8.78
C SER A 67 18.89 -22.13 -8.75
N PRO A 68 18.11 -22.00 -7.67
CA PRO A 68 17.13 -20.93 -7.54
C PRO A 68 17.82 -19.57 -7.44
N GLY A 69 17.10 -18.51 -7.81
CA GLY A 69 17.51 -17.14 -7.48
C GLY A 69 17.58 -16.93 -5.97
N LYS A 70 18.40 -15.98 -5.53
CA LYS A 70 18.45 -15.51 -4.15
C LYS A 70 17.71 -14.18 -4.05
N GLY A 71 16.81 -14.07 -3.08
CA GLY A 71 16.13 -12.82 -2.78
C GLY A 71 16.71 -12.12 -1.56
N SER A 72 16.57 -10.81 -1.50
CA SER A 72 17.05 -9.94 -0.41
C SER A 72 16.22 -10.17 0.86
N GLU A 73 16.86 -10.46 2.01
CA GLU A 73 16.10 -10.67 3.25
C GLU A 73 15.47 -9.36 3.76
N ALA A 74 14.26 -9.46 4.29
CA ALA A 74 13.64 -8.34 4.98
C ALA A 74 14.40 -8.08 6.28
N ALA A 75 15.03 -6.90 6.38
CA ALA A 75 15.71 -6.43 7.57
C ALA A 75 15.03 -5.17 8.13
N PRO A 76 13.81 -5.28 8.71
CA PRO A 76 13.15 -4.14 9.30
C PRO A 76 13.97 -3.59 10.47
N ILE A 77 14.08 -2.26 10.54
CA ILE A 77 14.70 -1.57 11.68
C ILE A 77 13.82 -1.82 12.90
N LEU A 78 14.42 -2.25 14.01
CA LEU A 78 13.69 -2.44 15.27
C LEU A 78 13.12 -1.11 15.77
N PRO A 79 11.95 -1.09 16.42
CA PRO A 79 11.33 0.14 16.91
C PRO A 79 12.27 1.02 17.77
N ASP A 80 13.11 0.40 18.61
CA ASP A 80 14.08 1.11 19.46
C ASP A 80 15.23 1.76 18.68
N LEU A 81 15.47 1.31 17.45
CA LEU A 81 16.46 1.85 16.53
C LEU A 81 15.82 2.72 15.44
N ALA A 82 14.49 2.81 15.40
CA ALA A 82 13.79 3.68 14.48
C ALA A 82 14.07 5.12 14.92
N VAL A 83 14.75 5.86 14.06
CA VAL A 83 14.90 7.31 14.24
C VAL A 83 13.49 7.89 14.29
N LYS A 84 13.20 8.63 15.36
CA LYS A 84 11.93 9.35 15.53
C LYS A 84 11.68 10.07 14.20
N PRO A 85 10.53 9.85 13.52
CA PRO A 85 10.26 10.56 12.28
C PRO A 85 10.53 12.02 12.55
N ASP A 86 11.28 12.68 11.65
CA ASP A 86 11.48 14.12 11.73
C ASP A 86 10.11 14.69 12.03
N GLY A 87 9.98 15.31 13.21
CA GLY A 87 8.72 15.87 13.64
C GLY A 87 8.42 16.96 12.65
N GLY A 88 7.77 16.61 11.53
CA GLY A 88 7.33 17.55 10.54
C GLY A 88 6.57 18.59 11.33
N ASP A 89 7.01 19.85 11.21
CA ASP A 89 6.51 20.96 12.00
C ASP A 89 5.03 20.74 12.21
N SER A 90 4.66 20.32 13.41
CA SER A 90 3.26 20.26 13.80
C SER A 90 2.84 21.70 13.63
N GLY A 91 2.12 22.00 12.54
CA GLY A 91 1.89 23.36 12.09
C GLY A 91 1.58 24.24 13.29
N GLU A 92 2.26 25.39 13.37
CA GLU A 92 2.25 26.22 14.57
C GLU A 92 0.84 26.32 15.15
N MET A 93 0.76 26.11 16.47
CA MET A 93 -0.49 26.23 17.19
C MET A 93 -1.10 27.59 16.83
N LEU A 94 -2.30 27.58 16.26
CA LEU A 94 -2.99 28.78 15.78
C LEU A 94 -2.83 29.91 16.79
N VAL A 95 -2.39 31.09 16.35
CA VAL A 95 -2.27 32.23 17.27
C VAL A 95 -3.63 32.47 17.94
N PRO A 96 -3.67 33.03 19.16
CA PRO A 96 -4.93 33.28 19.87
C PRO A 96 -5.96 34.02 19.01
N ALA A 97 -5.51 34.92 18.11
CA ALA A 97 -6.35 35.60 17.14
C ALA A 97 -7.02 34.65 16.11
N GLN A 98 -6.28 33.67 15.57
CA GLN A 98 -6.81 32.66 14.65
C GLN A 98 -7.77 31.70 15.35
N THR A 99 -7.43 31.29 16.59
CA THR A 99 -8.31 30.45 17.42
C THR A 99 -9.60 31.19 17.77
N GLN A 100 -9.53 32.49 18.10
CA GLN A 100 -10.70 33.32 18.37
C GLN A 100 -11.54 33.59 17.12
N ALA A 101 -10.91 33.74 15.95
CA ALA A 101 -11.62 33.91 14.68
C ALA A 101 -12.43 32.66 14.30
N ILE A 102 -11.93 31.46 14.60
CA ILE A 102 -12.65 30.19 14.36
C ILE A 102 -13.69 29.91 15.46
N LYS A 103 -13.44 30.33 16.71
CA LYS A 103 -14.38 30.18 17.84
C LYS A 103 -15.54 31.18 17.81
N ARG A 104 -15.35 32.33 17.17
CA ARG A 104 -16.47 33.20 16.81
C ARG A 104 -17.23 32.50 15.70
N THR A 105 -18.54 32.34 15.88
CA THR A 105 -19.46 31.83 14.86
C THR A 105 -19.02 32.35 13.50
N PRO A 106 -18.79 31.47 12.50
CA PRO A 106 -18.31 31.91 11.20
C PRO A 106 -19.25 33.00 10.71
N PHE A 107 -18.70 34.17 10.43
CA PHE A 107 -19.46 35.25 9.82
C PHE A 107 -19.82 34.79 8.41
N CYS A 108 -21.01 34.22 8.29
CA CYS A 108 -21.72 34.07 7.04
C CYS A 108 -22.43 35.42 6.85
N GLU A 109 -21.98 36.21 5.88
CA GLU A 109 -22.53 37.53 5.56
C GLU A 109 -24.04 37.47 5.28
N GLU A 110 -24.52 36.32 4.79
CA GLU A 110 -25.94 36.03 4.58
C GLU A 110 -26.70 35.61 5.85
N CYS A 111 -26.00 35.15 6.89
CA CYS A 111 -26.60 34.61 8.11
C CYS A 111 -26.80 35.68 9.20
N ALA A 112 -26.12 36.82 9.09
CA ALA A 112 -26.30 37.98 9.96
C ALA A 112 -27.75 38.52 9.99
N PRO A 113 -28.46 38.72 8.85
CA PRO A 113 -29.86 39.17 8.88
C PRO A 113 -30.84 38.11 9.43
N ALA A 114 -30.48 36.82 9.40
CA ALA A 114 -31.36 35.74 9.88
C ALA A 114 -31.42 35.66 11.43
N ALA A 115 -30.33 36.00 12.11
CA ALA A 115 -30.28 35.98 13.58
C ALA A 115 -31.10 37.12 14.22
N GLU A 116 -31.23 38.26 13.54
CA GLU A 116 -31.95 39.44 14.04
C GLU A 116 -33.47 39.32 13.89
N GLN A 117 -33.96 38.46 12.98
CA GLN A 117 -35.38 38.16 12.80
C GLN A 117 -35.93 37.10 13.78
N ALA A 118 -35.06 36.33 14.43
CA ALA A 118 -35.47 35.32 15.40
C ALA A 118 -35.80 35.89 16.79
N ASN A 119 -35.58 37.19 17.02
CA ASN A 119 -35.83 37.86 18.29
C ASN A 119 -36.85 39.01 18.16
N LYS A 120 -37.79 38.87 17.23
CA LYS A 120 -38.91 39.79 17.02
C LYS A 120 -40.23 39.05 16.94
#